data_AF-A0A166MMG8-F1
#
_entry.id   AF-A0A166MMG8-F1
#
_cell.length_a   1.000
_cell.length_b   1.000
_cell.length_c   1.000
_cell.angle_alpha   90.00
_cell.angle_beta   90.00
_cell.angle_gamma   90.00
#
_symmetry.space_group_name_H-M   'P 1'
#
loop_
_entity.id
_entity.type
_entity.pdbx_description
1 polymer ?
#
loop_
_entity_poly.entity_id
_entity_poly.type
_entity_poly.pdbx_seq_one_letter_code
_entity_poly.pdbx_strand_id
1 'polypeptide(L)'
;MIKDDQPAKNLQDIKDDANSIPKQQGERHMDRLNRAAQAAGFQCWNHARNVLAPKAPSGLLVSVKCVFKWHEKRHPNFWERAGHLQVRVTPLAGFPETALQRIVFQMPEFWTEVSASGYPYEHFRIDSAYFHRVTDSGYLRDSQHTRRNVLSFHLLDSQWHATIFDYGTKLSQKEMECEIECALTAHIEKTVIEYQSNMLGGFRVLPKDLHEEMVSIMAPAARQYAASFSHPPA
;
A
#
# COMPACT_ATOMS: atom_id res chain seq x y z
N MET A 1 -15.27 28.27 18.45
CA MET A 1 -15.90 26.93 18.34
C MET A 1 -15.55 26.38 16.98
N ILE A 2 -14.54 25.52 16.90
CA ILE A 2 -14.18 24.79 15.68
C ILE A 2 -15.19 23.66 15.60
N LYS A 3 -16.05 23.65 14.57
CA LYS A 3 -16.88 22.47 14.30
C LYS A 3 -15.91 21.36 13.93
N ASP A 4 -15.98 20.24 14.64
CA ASP A 4 -15.34 19.00 14.22
C ASP A 4 -15.83 18.67 12.81
N ASP A 5 -14.96 18.86 11.81
CA ASP A 5 -15.11 18.29 10.46
C ASP A 5 -14.94 16.77 10.59
N GLN A 6 -15.95 16.10 11.13
CA GLN A 6 -16.04 14.66 10.99
C GLN A 6 -16.40 14.35 9.54
N PRO A 7 -15.64 13.49 8.85
CA PRO A 7 -16.01 13.04 7.51
C PRO A 7 -17.39 12.37 7.58
N ALA A 8 -18.23 12.65 6.58
CA ALA A 8 -19.55 12.06 6.44
C ALA A 8 -19.48 10.53 6.55
N LYS A 9 -20.33 9.94 7.40
CA LYS A 9 -20.26 8.51 7.76
C LYS A 9 -21.18 7.64 6.92
N ASN A 10 -22.13 8.23 6.19
CA ASN A 10 -23.11 7.48 5.40
C ASN A 10 -23.60 8.24 4.13
N LEU A 11 -24.35 7.53 3.27
CA LEU A 11 -24.87 8.05 1.99
C LEU A 11 -25.85 9.23 2.14
N GLN A 12 -26.55 9.33 3.26
CA GLN A 12 -27.51 10.40 3.52
C GLN A 12 -26.78 11.73 3.76
N ASP A 13 -25.69 11.70 4.52
CA ASP A 13 -24.84 12.86 4.77
C ASP A 13 -24.33 13.48 3.43
N ILE A 14 -23.93 12.63 2.47
CA ILE A 14 -23.47 13.08 1.14
C ILE A 14 -24.60 13.73 0.33
N LYS A 15 -25.83 13.22 0.44
CA LYS A 15 -26.99 13.81 -0.26
C LYS A 15 -27.34 15.16 0.34
N ASP A 16 -27.25 15.27 1.66
CA ASP A 16 -27.54 16.51 2.38
C ASP A 16 -26.47 17.58 2.08
N ASP A 17 -25.20 17.19 2.00
CA ASP A 17 -24.09 18.06 1.55
C ASP A 17 -24.21 18.43 0.06
N ALA A 18 -24.61 17.50 -0.81
CA ALA A 18 -24.84 17.83 -2.21
C ALA A 18 -25.95 18.86 -2.38
N ASN A 19 -26.94 18.87 -1.50
CA ASN A 19 -28.01 19.87 -1.51
C ASN A 19 -27.55 21.24 -1.00
N SER A 20 -26.54 21.30 -0.13
CA SER A 20 -25.98 22.55 0.41
C SER A 20 -24.95 23.22 -0.52
N ILE A 21 -24.33 22.49 -1.45
CA ILE A 21 -23.36 23.04 -2.40
C ILE A 21 -24.05 23.76 -3.57
N PRO A 22 -23.65 25.00 -3.95
CA PRO A 22 -24.24 25.71 -5.09
C PRO A 22 -24.18 24.89 -6.41
N LYS A 23 -25.31 24.78 -7.09
CA LYS A 23 -25.42 24.11 -8.39
C LYS A 23 -24.68 24.92 -9.46
N GLN A 24 -23.73 24.31 -10.15
CA GLN A 24 -23.06 24.95 -11.28
C GLN A 24 -23.92 24.89 -12.55
N GLN A 25 -23.75 25.86 -13.45
CA GLN A 25 -24.55 25.95 -14.67
C GLN A 25 -24.28 24.74 -15.58
N GLY A 26 -25.33 23.99 -15.92
CA GLY A 26 -25.23 22.76 -16.72
C GLY A 26 -24.84 21.49 -15.94
N GLU A 27 -24.58 21.58 -14.64
CA GLU A 27 -24.17 20.44 -13.81
C GLU A 27 -25.33 19.45 -13.62
N ARG A 28 -25.09 18.17 -13.93
CA ARG A 28 -26.05 17.10 -13.68
C ARG A 28 -26.07 16.77 -12.19
N HIS A 29 -27.21 16.28 -11.70
CA HIS A 29 -27.36 15.91 -10.29
C HIS A 29 -26.29 14.89 -9.81
N MET A 30 -25.90 13.96 -10.69
CA MET A 30 -24.85 12.97 -10.43
C MET A 30 -23.47 13.60 -10.23
N ASP A 31 -23.13 14.63 -11.02
CA ASP A 31 -21.85 15.33 -10.94
C ASP A 31 -21.76 16.11 -9.62
N ARG A 32 -22.87 16.72 -9.20
CA ARG A 32 -23.00 17.41 -7.92
C ARG A 32 -22.79 16.49 -6.73
N LEU A 33 -23.35 15.28 -6.78
CA LEU A 33 -23.16 14.27 -5.74
C LEU A 33 -21.70 13.76 -5.68
N ASN A 34 -21.06 13.54 -6.84
CA ASN A 34 -19.65 13.15 -6.89
C ASN A 34 -18.74 14.23 -6.29
N ARG A 35 -19.03 15.49 -6.58
CA ARG A 35 -18.32 16.65 -6.05
C ARG A 35 -18.54 16.80 -4.54
N ALA A 36 -19.75 16.58 -4.05
CA ALA A 36 -20.06 16.57 -2.61
C ALA A 36 -19.31 15.45 -1.88
N ALA A 37 -19.27 14.27 -2.46
CA ALA A 37 -18.55 13.15 -1.87
C ALA A 37 -17.04 13.36 -1.86
N GLN A 38 -16.46 13.95 -2.92
CA GLN A 38 -15.06 14.38 -2.92
C GLN A 38 -14.78 15.43 -1.84
N ALA A 39 -15.66 16.43 -1.68
CA ALA A 39 -15.55 17.45 -0.64
C ALA A 39 -15.64 16.84 0.78
N ALA A 40 -16.45 15.80 0.94
CA ALA A 40 -16.55 15.01 2.17
C ALA A 40 -15.39 14.01 2.38
N GLY A 41 -14.38 14.01 1.50
CA GLY A 41 -13.17 13.19 1.62
C GLY A 41 -13.26 11.79 1.01
N PHE A 42 -14.35 11.45 0.32
CA PHE A 42 -14.46 10.18 -0.38
C PHE A 42 -13.64 10.20 -1.68
N GLN A 43 -12.60 9.38 -1.74
CA GLN A 43 -11.66 9.37 -2.86
C GLN A 43 -12.19 8.63 -4.11
N CYS A 44 -13.16 7.74 -3.95
CA CYS A 44 -13.70 6.89 -5.02
C CYS A 44 -15.22 6.96 -5.19
N TRP A 45 -15.89 7.94 -4.58
CA TRP A 45 -17.34 7.99 -4.65
C TRP A 45 -17.79 8.40 -6.04
N ASN A 46 -18.43 7.45 -6.71
CA ASN A 46 -19.15 7.66 -7.96
C ASN A 46 -20.57 7.14 -7.71
N HIS A 47 -21.59 8.01 -7.80
CA HIS A 47 -22.97 7.63 -7.47
C HIS A 47 -23.44 6.41 -8.27
N ALA A 48 -23.09 6.34 -9.56
CA ALA A 48 -23.41 5.21 -10.42
C ALA A 48 -22.69 3.94 -9.96
N ARG A 49 -21.42 4.04 -9.54
CA ARG A 49 -20.69 2.90 -8.96
C ARG A 49 -21.30 2.47 -7.62
N ASN A 50 -21.72 3.36 -6.74
CA ASN A 50 -22.23 2.96 -5.42
C ASN A 50 -23.70 2.49 -5.44
N VAL A 51 -24.50 2.90 -6.43
CA VAL A 51 -25.91 2.49 -6.60
C VAL A 51 -26.06 1.30 -7.54
N LEU A 52 -25.21 1.19 -8.57
CA LEU A 52 -25.25 0.11 -9.55
C LEU A 52 -24.13 -0.92 -9.37
N ALA A 53 -23.15 -0.71 -8.47
CA ALA A 53 -22.22 -1.80 -8.18
C ALA A 53 -23.02 -2.97 -7.62
N PRO A 54 -22.87 -4.17 -8.19
CA PRO A 54 -23.31 -5.36 -7.49
C PRO A 54 -22.68 -5.34 -6.09
N LYS A 55 -23.43 -5.81 -5.08
CA LYS A 55 -22.89 -6.08 -3.73
C LYS A 55 -21.46 -6.57 -3.87
N ALA A 56 -20.52 -5.92 -3.19
CA ALA A 56 -19.09 -6.15 -3.32
C ALA A 56 -18.83 -7.65 -3.53
N PRO A 57 -18.18 -8.06 -4.65
CA PRO A 57 -17.99 -9.46 -4.93
C PRO A 57 -17.32 -10.09 -3.72
N SER A 58 -17.86 -11.20 -3.22
CA SER A 58 -17.37 -11.92 -2.04
C SER A 58 -16.04 -12.65 -2.31
N GLY A 59 -15.23 -12.14 -3.24
CA GLY A 59 -13.99 -12.75 -3.73
C GLY A 59 -12.81 -11.79 -3.63
N LEU A 60 -11.62 -12.34 -3.89
CA LEU A 60 -10.37 -11.58 -3.85
C LEU A 60 -10.36 -10.47 -4.90
N LEU A 61 -9.95 -9.27 -4.48
CA LEU A 61 -9.83 -8.08 -5.35
C LEU A 61 -8.46 -7.96 -6.01
N VAL A 62 -7.47 -8.65 -5.46
CA VAL A 62 -6.10 -8.72 -5.94
C VAL A 62 -5.56 -10.12 -5.71
N SER A 63 -4.57 -10.52 -6.49
CA SER A 63 -3.72 -11.66 -6.23
C SER A 63 -2.31 -11.16 -5.92
N VAL A 64 -1.74 -11.61 -4.79
CA VAL A 64 -0.39 -11.27 -4.38
C VAL A 64 0.52 -12.46 -4.64
N LYS A 65 1.67 -12.22 -5.28
CA LYS A 65 2.70 -13.24 -5.50
C LYS A 65 4.05 -12.74 -4.99
N CYS A 66 4.64 -13.47 -4.06
CA CYS A 66 5.99 -13.21 -3.55
C CYS A 66 7.02 -14.08 -4.29
N VAL A 67 8.17 -13.48 -4.64
CA VAL A 67 9.32 -14.16 -5.23
C VAL A 67 10.56 -13.79 -4.42
N PHE A 68 11.17 -14.80 -3.81
CA PHE A 68 12.31 -14.65 -2.93
C PHE A 68 13.60 -15.03 -3.67
N LYS A 69 14.66 -14.23 -3.47
CA LYS A 69 16.00 -14.47 -4.00
C LYS A 69 17.02 -14.33 -2.87
N TRP A 70 17.30 -15.43 -2.20
CA TRP A 70 18.29 -15.49 -1.11
C TRP A 70 19.72 -15.39 -1.65
N HIS A 71 20.60 -14.78 -0.87
CA HIS A 71 22.03 -14.80 -1.17
C HIS A 71 22.63 -16.12 -0.69
N GLU A 72 23.33 -16.83 -1.58
CA GLU A 72 24.05 -18.07 -1.22
C GLU A 72 25.13 -17.82 -0.17
N LYS A 73 25.80 -16.67 -0.28
CA LYS A 73 26.82 -16.21 0.67
C LYS A 73 26.52 -14.76 1.06
N ARG A 74 26.55 -14.49 2.36
CA ARG A 74 26.37 -13.13 2.86
C ARG A 74 27.62 -12.32 2.60
N HIS A 75 27.43 -11.04 2.26
CA HIS A 75 28.55 -10.14 2.03
C HIS A 75 29.24 -9.83 3.38
N PRO A 76 30.58 -9.90 3.49
CA PRO A 76 31.29 -9.70 4.76
C PRO A 76 30.97 -8.37 5.45
N ASN A 77 30.82 -7.30 4.66
CA ASN A 77 30.51 -5.96 5.18
C ASN A 77 29.01 -5.69 5.42
N PHE A 78 28.13 -6.59 4.98
CA PHE A 78 26.67 -6.45 5.08
C PHE A 78 26.07 -7.82 5.40
N TRP A 79 26.47 -8.37 6.54
CA TRP A 79 26.13 -9.73 6.94
C TRP A 79 24.65 -9.87 7.28
N GLU A 80 23.97 -8.80 7.65
CA GLU A 80 22.52 -8.83 7.88
C GLU A 80 21.74 -8.99 6.57
N ARG A 81 22.29 -8.63 5.41
CA ARG A 81 21.57 -8.71 4.13
C ARG A 81 21.45 -10.16 3.68
N ALA A 82 20.25 -10.72 3.84
CA ALA A 82 19.98 -12.14 3.61
C ALA A 82 19.49 -12.42 2.18
N GLY A 83 18.75 -11.49 1.57
CA GLY A 83 18.22 -11.69 0.23
C GLY A 83 17.34 -10.55 -0.27
N HIS A 84 16.60 -10.85 -1.34
CA HIS A 84 15.68 -9.92 -1.98
C HIS A 84 14.29 -10.52 -2.11
N LEU A 85 13.29 -9.63 -2.13
CA LEU A 85 11.89 -9.94 -2.32
C LEU A 85 11.35 -9.12 -3.49
N GLN A 86 10.65 -9.77 -4.41
CA GLN A 86 9.76 -9.14 -5.37
C GLN A 86 8.32 -9.55 -5.03
N VAL A 87 7.44 -8.57 -4.91
CA VAL A 87 6.01 -8.77 -4.76
C VAL A 87 5.31 -8.28 -6.02
N ARG A 88 4.48 -9.11 -6.63
CA ARG A 88 3.61 -8.73 -7.75
C ARG A 88 2.17 -8.74 -7.27
N VAL A 89 1.44 -7.68 -7.56
CA VAL A 89 0.03 -7.56 -7.19
C VAL A 89 -0.80 -7.44 -8.45
N THR A 90 -1.59 -8.46 -8.75
CA THR A 90 -2.45 -8.49 -9.93
C THR A 90 -3.85 -8.05 -9.54
N PRO A 91 -4.43 -6.97 -10.12
CA PRO A 91 -5.81 -6.61 -9.87
C PRO A 91 -6.77 -7.70 -10.42
N LEU A 92 -7.79 -8.03 -9.63
CA LEU A 92 -8.84 -8.99 -9.96
C LEU A 92 -10.21 -8.30 -9.96
N ALA A 93 -11.24 -8.99 -10.48
CA ALA A 93 -12.65 -8.63 -10.32
C ALA A 93 -13.00 -7.15 -10.63
N GLY A 94 -12.35 -6.57 -11.64
CA GLY A 94 -12.61 -5.18 -12.07
C GLY A 94 -11.99 -4.11 -11.16
N PHE A 95 -11.06 -4.47 -10.27
CA PHE A 95 -10.28 -3.49 -9.52
C PHE A 95 -9.37 -2.68 -10.48
N PRO A 96 -9.42 -1.34 -10.49
CA PRO A 96 -8.64 -0.56 -11.44
C PRO A 96 -7.15 -0.62 -11.11
N GLU A 97 -6.31 -0.99 -12.07
CA GLU A 97 -4.86 -0.99 -11.89
C GLU A 97 -4.33 0.41 -11.54
N THR A 98 -4.89 1.45 -12.16
CA THR A 98 -4.53 2.85 -11.87
C THR A 98 -4.84 3.25 -10.42
N ALA A 99 -5.83 2.63 -9.79
CA ALA A 99 -6.08 2.80 -8.36
C ALA A 99 -5.04 2.04 -7.54
N LEU A 100 -4.77 0.79 -7.90
CA LEU A 100 -3.80 -0.07 -7.22
C LEU A 100 -2.41 0.57 -7.10
N GLN A 101 -1.91 1.18 -8.18
CA GLN A 101 -0.58 1.80 -8.21
C GLN A 101 -0.47 3.06 -7.31
N ARG A 102 -1.60 3.72 -7.01
CA ARG A 102 -1.65 4.95 -6.21
C ARG A 102 -1.85 4.68 -4.71
N ILE A 103 -2.22 3.46 -4.32
CA ILE A 103 -2.38 3.11 -2.91
C ILE A 103 -1.01 3.08 -2.25
N VAL A 104 -0.93 3.75 -1.10
CA VAL A 104 0.23 3.73 -0.21
C VAL A 104 0.02 2.62 0.82
N PHE A 105 0.78 1.55 0.64
CA PHE A 105 0.84 0.43 1.56
C PHE A 105 1.80 0.71 2.70
N GLN A 106 1.68 -0.08 3.76
CA GLN A 106 2.59 -0.05 4.89
C GLN A 106 3.32 -1.38 4.96
N MET A 107 4.63 -1.31 5.11
CA MET A 107 5.46 -2.49 5.28
C MET A 107 5.19 -3.14 6.64
N PRO A 108 5.00 -4.47 6.70
CA PRO A 108 4.87 -5.18 7.96
C PRO A 108 6.17 -5.13 8.76
N GLU A 109 6.04 -5.17 10.08
CA GLU A 109 7.16 -5.15 11.03
C GLU A 109 7.22 -6.51 11.75
N PHE A 110 8.39 -7.12 11.86
CA PHE A 110 8.56 -8.47 12.42
C PHE A 110 9.34 -8.42 13.74
N TRP A 111 8.59 -8.32 14.84
CA TRP A 111 9.12 -8.25 16.20
C TRP A 111 8.77 -9.51 16.97
N THR A 112 9.67 -9.97 17.83
CA THR A 112 9.41 -11.08 18.76
C THR A 112 9.46 -10.58 20.20
N GLU A 113 8.56 -11.11 21.03
CA GLU A 113 8.39 -10.72 22.43
C GLU A 113 9.43 -11.35 23.37
N VAL A 114 10.16 -12.38 22.91
CA VAL A 114 10.92 -13.27 23.80
C VAL A 114 12.42 -13.07 23.66
N SER A 115 12.93 -12.07 24.36
CA SER A 115 14.36 -12.00 24.72
C SER A 115 14.54 -12.19 26.22
N ALA A 116 15.71 -12.69 26.63
CA ALA A 116 16.09 -12.80 28.05
C ALA A 116 16.13 -11.43 28.76
N SER A 117 16.11 -10.32 28.00
CA SER A 117 16.08 -8.95 28.50
C SER A 117 14.67 -8.37 28.68
N GLY A 118 13.60 -9.10 28.32
CA GLY A 118 12.21 -8.68 28.53
C GLY A 118 11.71 -7.57 27.61
N TYR A 119 12.47 -7.23 26.56
CA TYR A 119 12.09 -6.24 25.54
C TYR A 119 11.88 -6.92 24.19
N PRO A 120 10.88 -6.47 23.39
CA PRO A 120 10.71 -6.97 22.05
C PRO A 120 11.93 -6.62 21.19
N TYR A 121 12.37 -7.56 20.35
CA TYR A 121 13.45 -7.32 19.41
C TYR A 121 13.04 -7.68 17.98
N GLU A 122 13.58 -6.94 17.02
CA GLU A 122 13.38 -7.21 15.60
C GLU A 122 14.36 -8.32 15.19
N HIS A 123 13.82 -9.52 14.92
CA HIS A 123 14.63 -10.68 14.53
C HIS A 123 14.98 -10.71 13.04
N PHE A 124 14.15 -10.11 12.19
CA PHE A 124 14.42 -9.87 10.77
C PHE A 124 13.54 -8.71 10.29
N ARG A 125 13.86 -8.14 9.13
CA ARG A 125 13.04 -7.10 8.49
C ARG A 125 13.05 -7.26 6.97
N ILE A 126 12.02 -6.69 6.35
CA ILE A 126 12.08 -6.31 4.94
C ILE A 126 12.18 -4.79 4.88
N ASP A 127 12.94 -4.26 3.92
CA ASP A 127 13.01 -2.82 3.66
C ASP A 127 12.78 -2.54 2.18
N SER A 128 11.92 -1.56 1.89
CA SER A 128 11.56 -1.18 0.54
C SER A 128 12.78 -0.64 -0.21
N ALA A 129 12.92 -1.04 -1.48
CA ALA A 129 13.85 -0.37 -2.39
C ALA A 129 13.48 1.12 -2.50
N TYR A 130 14.49 1.99 -2.68
CA TYR A 130 14.31 3.44 -2.56
C TYR A 130 13.25 4.00 -3.51
N PHE A 131 13.16 3.45 -4.73
CA PHE A 131 12.22 3.89 -5.77
C PHE A 131 10.76 3.55 -5.48
N HIS A 132 10.47 2.73 -4.47
CA HIS A 132 9.12 2.44 -4.00
C HIS A 132 8.72 3.24 -2.76
N ARG A 133 9.66 3.95 -2.11
CA ARG A 133 9.39 4.62 -0.84
C ARG A 133 8.54 5.87 -1.08
N VAL A 134 7.51 6.03 -0.25
CA VAL A 134 6.67 7.23 -0.25
C VAL A 134 7.09 8.12 0.92
N THR A 135 7.90 9.12 0.64
CA THR A 135 8.57 9.96 1.66
C THR A 135 7.84 11.26 1.98
N ASP A 136 6.82 11.63 1.20
CA ASP A 136 6.03 12.83 1.43
C ASP A 136 5.37 12.81 2.82
N SER A 137 5.46 13.92 3.55
CA SER A 137 5.08 14.03 4.97
C SER A 137 3.63 13.66 5.26
N GLY A 138 2.73 13.79 4.28
CA GLY A 138 1.33 13.40 4.40
C GLY A 138 1.07 11.89 4.31
N TYR A 139 2.01 11.12 3.79
CA TYR A 139 1.86 9.69 3.45
C TYR A 139 2.83 8.79 4.22
N LEU A 140 3.84 9.39 4.83
CA LEU A 140 4.89 8.72 5.57
C LEU A 140 4.35 8.03 6.83
N ARG A 141 4.89 6.85 7.10
CA ARG A 141 4.67 6.12 8.34
C ARG A 141 6.00 5.77 8.97
N ASP A 142 6.12 6.20 10.21
CA ASP A 142 7.19 5.80 11.11
C ASP A 142 6.84 4.47 11.79
N SER A 143 7.88 3.75 12.20
CA SER A 143 7.71 2.56 13.02
C SER A 143 7.22 2.93 14.42
N GLN A 144 6.39 2.04 14.96
CA GLN A 144 5.88 2.16 16.33
C GLN A 144 6.93 1.75 17.38
N HIS A 145 7.99 1.07 16.96
CA HIS A 145 8.97 0.44 17.85
C HIS A 145 10.34 1.13 17.83
N THR A 146 10.72 1.78 16.73
CA THR A 146 12.05 2.40 16.60
C THR A 146 12.06 3.55 15.60
N ARG A 147 13.07 4.43 15.66
CA ARG A 147 13.30 5.44 14.61
C ARG A 147 13.98 4.77 13.42
N ARG A 148 13.34 4.74 12.26
CA ARG A 148 13.88 4.09 11.05
C ARG A 148 13.37 4.70 9.75
N ASN A 149 13.85 4.11 8.65
CA ASN A 149 13.41 4.40 7.30
C ASN A 149 11.88 4.29 7.15
N VAL A 150 11.39 5.05 6.16
CA VAL A 150 9.98 5.12 5.75
C VAL A 150 9.38 3.73 5.52
N LEU A 151 8.30 3.41 6.24
CA LEU A 151 7.55 2.16 6.07
C LEU A 151 6.48 2.23 4.98
N SER A 152 6.22 3.43 4.46
CA SER A 152 5.25 3.65 3.40
C SER A 152 5.85 3.34 2.03
N PHE A 153 5.15 2.53 1.24
CA PHE A 153 5.55 2.22 -0.13
C PHE A 153 4.36 2.25 -1.09
N HIS A 154 4.64 2.43 -2.37
CA HIS A 154 3.67 2.27 -3.45
C HIS A 154 4.18 1.30 -4.51
N LEU A 155 3.27 0.83 -5.35
CA LEU A 155 3.60 -0.10 -6.42
C LEU A 155 4.04 0.67 -7.67
N LEU A 156 5.04 0.15 -8.38
CA LEU A 156 5.43 0.60 -9.71
C LEU A 156 5.23 -0.56 -10.68
N ASP A 157 4.48 -0.32 -11.76
CA ASP A 157 4.08 -1.38 -12.71
C ASP A 157 3.52 -2.62 -11.98
N SER A 158 2.65 -2.37 -10.98
CA SER A 158 2.01 -3.40 -10.15
C SER A 158 2.98 -4.30 -9.37
N GLN A 159 4.17 -3.80 -9.08
CA GLN A 159 5.24 -4.50 -8.38
C GLN A 159 5.80 -3.70 -7.21
N TRP A 160 6.31 -4.41 -6.21
CA TRP A 160 7.10 -3.87 -5.11
C TRP A 160 8.36 -4.71 -4.91
N HIS A 161 9.46 -4.05 -4.59
CA HIS A 161 10.75 -4.69 -4.38
C HIS A 161 11.31 -4.31 -3.00
N ALA A 162 11.82 -5.30 -2.30
CA ALA A 162 12.39 -5.14 -0.98
C ALA A 162 13.70 -5.94 -0.81
N THR A 163 14.47 -5.56 0.20
CA THR A 163 15.63 -6.32 0.68
C THR A 163 15.28 -6.93 2.02
N ILE A 164 15.65 -8.20 2.21
CA ILE A 164 15.46 -8.95 3.45
C ILE A 164 16.73 -8.84 4.27
N PHE A 165 16.59 -8.42 5.52
CA PHE A 165 17.65 -8.36 6.50
C PHE A 165 17.35 -9.33 7.64
N ASP A 166 18.31 -10.16 8.00
CA ASP A 166 18.21 -11.11 9.10
C ASP A 166 19.19 -10.71 10.21
N TYR A 167 18.65 -10.47 11.40
CA TYR A 167 19.37 -10.04 12.59
C TYR A 167 19.69 -11.18 13.57
N GLY A 168 19.67 -12.42 13.07
CA GLY A 168 19.87 -13.61 13.88
C GLY A 168 18.56 -14.26 14.29
N THR A 169 17.56 -14.25 13.42
CA THR A 169 16.34 -15.03 13.62
C THR A 169 16.68 -16.52 13.73
N LYS A 170 15.85 -17.25 14.48
CA LYS A 170 15.94 -18.72 14.57
C LYS A 170 15.14 -19.44 13.48
N LEU A 171 14.44 -18.67 12.64
CA LEU A 171 13.66 -19.18 11.53
C LEU A 171 14.57 -19.61 10.38
N SER A 172 14.20 -20.69 9.72
CA SER A 172 14.72 -21.05 8.41
C SER A 172 14.26 -20.06 7.34
N GLN A 173 14.91 -20.07 6.18
CA GLN A 173 14.49 -19.25 5.04
C GLN A 173 13.03 -19.50 4.66
N LYS A 174 12.60 -20.77 4.64
CA LYS A 174 11.22 -21.14 4.29
C LYS A 174 10.19 -20.63 5.32
N GLU A 175 10.54 -20.61 6.60
CA GLU A 175 9.68 -20.03 7.63
C GLU A 175 9.60 -18.51 7.49
N MET A 176 10.71 -17.83 7.22
CA MET A 176 10.70 -16.39 6.90
C MET A 176 9.86 -16.08 5.65
N GLU A 177 9.99 -16.87 4.58
CA GLU A 177 9.17 -16.72 3.36
C GLU A 177 7.69 -16.78 3.70
N CYS A 178 7.28 -17.79 4.48
CA CYS A 178 5.90 -17.98 4.90
C CYS A 178 5.38 -16.78 5.72
N GLU A 179 6.12 -16.35 6.75
CA GLU A 179 5.71 -15.21 7.58
C GLU A 179 5.60 -13.91 6.78
N ILE A 180 6.58 -13.65 5.90
CA ILE A 180 6.60 -12.47 5.03
C ILE A 180 5.43 -12.51 4.05
N GLU A 181 5.21 -13.63 3.38
CA GLU A 181 4.13 -13.79 2.39
C GLU A 181 2.76 -13.66 3.04
N CYS A 182 2.53 -14.31 4.18
CA CYS A 182 1.27 -14.20 4.92
C CYS A 182 1.00 -12.75 5.35
N ALA A 183 1.98 -12.08 5.95
CA ALA A 183 1.83 -10.71 6.44
C ALA A 183 1.57 -9.72 5.30
N LEU A 184 2.32 -9.81 4.20
CA LEU A 184 2.15 -8.94 3.04
C LEU A 184 0.83 -9.17 2.32
N THR A 185 0.46 -10.43 2.11
CA THR A 185 -0.79 -10.78 1.43
C THR A 185 -1.98 -10.24 2.22
N ALA A 186 -2.05 -10.56 3.52
CA ALA A 186 -3.11 -10.07 4.39
C ALA A 186 -3.18 -8.54 4.43
N HIS A 187 -2.02 -7.86 4.51
CA HIS A 187 -1.98 -6.39 4.56
C HIS A 187 -2.43 -5.75 3.24
N ILE A 188 -1.95 -6.24 2.10
CA ILE A 188 -2.30 -5.73 0.78
C ILE A 188 -3.79 -5.95 0.51
N GLU A 189 -4.30 -7.15 0.75
CA GLU A 189 -5.73 -7.47 0.57
C GLU A 189 -6.61 -6.59 1.46
N LYS A 190 -6.28 -6.47 2.75
CA LYS A 190 -7.01 -5.59 3.66
C LYS A 190 -7.03 -4.14 3.17
N THR A 191 -5.87 -3.60 2.77
CA THR A 191 -5.76 -2.21 2.31
C THR A 191 -6.61 -1.97 1.05
N VAL A 192 -6.62 -2.93 0.11
CA VAL A 192 -7.42 -2.88 -1.12
C VAL A 192 -8.92 -2.97 -0.81
N ILE A 193 -9.33 -3.84 0.13
CA ILE A 193 -10.72 -3.93 0.58
C ILE A 193 -11.18 -2.63 1.23
N GLU A 194 -10.35 -2.04 2.10
CA GLU A 194 -10.61 -0.74 2.73
C GLU A 194 -10.73 0.37 1.67
N TYR A 195 -9.88 0.37 0.65
CA TYR A 195 -9.98 1.30 -0.48
C TYR A 195 -11.30 1.13 -1.23
N GLN A 196 -11.66 -0.10 -1.60
CA GLN A 196 -12.89 -0.37 -2.34
C GLN A 196 -14.13 0.02 -1.54
N SER A 197 -14.08 -0.13 -0.22
CA SER A 197 -15.16 0.19 0.71
C SER A 197 -15.17 1.65 1.17
N ASN A 198 -14.27 2.49 0.65
CA ASN A 198 -14.06 3.89 1.09
C ASN A 198 -13.76 4.06 2.59
N MET A 199 -13.19 3.04 3.22
CA MET A 199 -12.75 3.06 4.62
C MET A 199 -11.27 3.43 4.74
N LEU A 200 -10.52 3.40 3.64
CA LEU A 200 -9.12 3.76 3.62
C LEU A 200 -8.97 5.29 3.75
N GLY A 201 -8.22 5.73 4.75
CA GLY A 201 -7.99 7.16 4.98
C GLY A 201 -7.29 7.84 3.82
N GLY A 202 -7.64 9.11 3.53
CA GLY A 202 -7.19 9.78 2.31
C GLY A 202 -5.66 9.96 2.17
N PHE A 203 -4.95 9.94 3.28
CA PHE A 203 -3.49 9.92 3.38
C PHE A 203 -2.85 8.58 2.93
N ARG A 204 -3.63 7.63 2.40
CA ARG A 204 -3.14 6.35 1.86
C ARG A 204 -3.31 6.23 0.36
N VAL A 205 -3.69 7.31 -0.32
CA VAL A 205 -3.83 7.31 -1.78
C VAL A 205 -3.15 8.55 -2.33
N LEU A 206 -2.14 8.33 -3.15
CA LEU A 206 -1.40 9.41 -3.79
C LEU A 206 -2.33 10.19 -4.74
N PRO A 207 -2.26 11.53 -4.76
CA PRO A 207 -2.87 12.33 -5.80
C PRO A 207 -2.32 11.91 -7.15
N LYS A 208 -3.13 12.05 -8.20
CA LYS A 208 -2.75 11.58 -9.54
C LYS A 208 -1.44 12.22 -10.01
N ASP A 209 -1.33 13.54 -9.86
CA ASP A 209 -0.19 14.31 -10.36
C ASP A 209 1.10 13.94 -9.62
N LEU A 210 1.04 13.78 -8.29
CA LEU A 210 2.18 13.31 -7.49
C LEU A 210 2.62 11.90 -7.89
N HIS A 211 1.66 10.99 -8.10
CA HIS A 211 1.97 9.64 -8.57
C HIS A 211 2.65 9.65 -9.95
N GLU A 212 2.15 10.45 -10.89
CA GLU A 212 2.74 10.59 -12.22
C GLU A 212 4.17 11.14 -12.16
N GLU A 213 4.42 12.14 -11.30
CA GLU A 213 5.75 12.67 -11.04
C GLU A 213 6.68 11.58 -10.48
N MET A 214 6.28 10.89 -9.41
CA MET A 214 7.05 9.81 -8.80
C MET A 214 7.38 8.71 -9.81
N VAL A 215 6.40 8.27 -10.60
CA VAL A 215 6.59 7.25 -11.65
C VAL A 215 7.59 7.72 -12.70
N SER A 216 7.51 8.98 -13.14
CA SER A 216 8.41 9.52 -14.17
C SER A 216 9.89 9.46 -13.76
N ILE A 217 10.17 9.64 -12.47
CA ILE A 217 11.52 9.63 -11.91
C ILE A 217 11.97 8.20 -11.58
N MET A 218 11.09 7.40 -10.95
CA MET A 218 11.46 6.15 -10.28
C MET A 218 11.26 4.90 -11.13
N ALA A 219 10.32 4.91 -12.09
CA ALA A 219 10.00 3.73 -12.89
C ALA A 219 11.18 3.17 -13.72
N PRO A 220 12.07 3.99 -14.32
CA PRO A 220 13.23 3.46 -15.04
C PRO A 220 14.13 2.57 -14.16
N ALA A 221 14.47 3.04 -12.95
CA ALA A 221 15.28 2.29 -12.00
C ALA A 221 14.56 1.03 -11.50
N ALA A 222 13.25 1.13 -11.22
CA ALA A 222 12.44 0.00 -10.80
C ALA A 222 12.40 -1.12 -11.85
N ARG A 223 12.24 -0.77 -13.13
CA ARG A 223 12.23 -1.74 -14.24
C ARG A 223 13.58 -2.41 -14.43
N GLN A 224 14.68 -1.65 -14.33
CA GLN A 224 16.03 -2.22 -14.39
C GLN A 224 16.26 -3.21 -13.24
N TYR A 225 15.82 -2.86 -12.03
CA TYR A 225 15.91 -3.74 -10.87
C TYR A 225 15.04 -4.99 -11.03
N ALA A 226 13.80 -4.85 -11.52
CA ALA A 226 12.90 -5.97 -11.77
C ALA A 226 13.49 -6.98 -12.76
N ALA A 227 14.20 -6.53 -13.79
CA ALA A 227 14.86 -7.41 -14.77
C ALA A 227 15.92 -8.33 -14.13
N SER A 228 16.51 -7.94 -12.99
CA SER A 228 17.47 -8.78 -12.25
C SER A 228 16.84 -10.00 -11.55
N PHE A 229 15.50 -10.03 -11.45
CA PHE A 229 14.75 -11.21 -10.97
C PHE A 229 14.38 -12.17 -12.11
N SER A 230 14.41 -11.71 -13.36
CA SER A 230 14.05 -12.52 -14.53
C SER A 230 15.21 -13.37 -15.07
N HIS A 231 16.44 -13.10 -14.63
CA HIS A 231 17.63 -13.84 -15.05
C HIS A 231 18.21 -14.57 -13.83
N PRO A 232 18.39 -15.91 -13.87
CA PRO A 232 19.18 -16.59 -12.86
C PRO A 232 20.60 -16.01 -12.88
N PRO A 233 21.31 -15.98 -11.74
CA PRO A 233 22.74 -15.67 -11.75
C PRO A 233 23.43 -16.65 -12.72
N ALA A 234 24.26 -16.09 -13.61
CA ALA A 234 25.13 -16.87 -14.49
C ALA A 234 26.20 -17.62 -13.70
#